data_AF-A0A829W5H1-F1
#
_entry.id   AF-A0A829W5H1-F1
#
_cell.length_a   1.000
_cell.length_b   1.000
_cell.length_c   1.000
_cell.angle_alpha   90.00
_cell.angle_beta   90.00
_cell.angle_gamma   90.00
#
_symmetry.space_group_name_H-M   'P 1'
#
loop_
_entity.id
_entity.type
_entity.pdbx_description
1 polymer ?
#
loop_
_entity_poly.entity_id
_entity_poly.type
_entity_poly.pdbx_seq_one_letter_code
_entity_poly.pdbx_strand_id
1 'polypeptide(L)' 'METLVSIILIIGFIYILKKPSHDAHNRLCPPGKRLDYTQMGVDRSNGMSQRDIDIKTNNGGYDIPK' A
#
# COMPACT_ATOMS: atom_id res chain seq x y z
N MET A 1 11.97 -20.16 33.91
CA MET A 1 10.75 -20.24 33.08
C MET A 1 10.17 -18.85 32.85
N GLU A 2 9.94 -18.06 33.90
CA GLU A 2 9.40 -16.68 33.77
C GLU A 2 10.28 -15.76 32.91
N THR A 3 11.60 -15.81 33.06
CA THR A 3 12.54 -15.01 32.26
C THR A 3 12.52 -15.31 30.76
N LEU A 4 12.30 -16.57 30.38
CA LEU A 4 12.19 -16.99 28.98
C LEU A 4 10.89 -16.49 28.33
N VAL A 5 9.78 -16.54 29.09
CA VAL A 5 8.49 -16.01 28.63
C VAL A 5 8.57 -14.51 28.38
N SER A 6 9.22 -13.76 29.27
CA SER A 6 9.44 -12.32 29.12
C SER A 6 10.23 -11.96 27.85
N ILE A 7 11.28 -12.72 27.54
CA ILE A 7 12.10 -12.50 26.34
C ILE A 7 11.27 -12.74 25.07
N ILE A 8 10.48 -13.81 25.03
CA ILE A 8 9.63 -14.15 23.87
C ILE A 8 8.58 -13.05 23.63
N LEU A 9 7.98 -12.52 24.70
CA LEU A 9 7.00 -11.43 24.59
C LEU A 9 7.63 -10.13 24.08
N ILE A 10 8.83 -9.78 24.55
CA ILE A 10 9.56 -8.59 24.07
C ILE A 10 9.89 -8.71 22.57
N ILE A 11 10.41 -9.87 22.15
CA ILE A 11 10.76 -10.11 20.73
C ILE A 11 9.50 -10.07 19.85
N GLY A 12 8.42 -10.74 20.29
CA GLY A 12 7.14 -10.73 19.59
C GLY A 12 6.55 -9.32 19.47
N PHE A 13 6.62 -8.53 20.52
CA PHE A 13 6.16 -7.14 20.53
C PHE A 13 6.94 -6.24 19.57
N ILE A 14 8.27 -6.35 19.56
CA ILE A 14 9.13 -5.61 18.61
C ILE A 14 8.81 -5.99 17.17
N TYR A 15 8.56 -7.27 16.90
CA TYR A 15 8.22 -7.75 15.57
C TYR A 15 6.88 -7.19 15.06
N ILE A 16 5.87 -7.14 15.94
CA ILE A 16 4.55 -6.57 15.62
C ILE A 16 4.66 -5.06 15.37
N LEU A 17 5.42 -4.31 16.19
CA LEU A 17 5.61 -2.87 16.00
C LEU A 17 6.36 -2.52 14.71
N LYS A 18 7.33 -3.34 14.31
CA LYS A 18 8.08 -3.15 13.07
C LYS A 18 7.32 -3.57 11.82
N LYS A 19 6.23 -4.34 11.97
CA LYS A 19 5.41 -4.69 10.82
C LYS A 19 4.71 -3.42 10.36
N PRO A 20 4.90 -2.98 9.10
CA PRO A 20 4.17 -1.84 8.58
C PRO A 20 2.67 -2.11 8.76
N SER A 21 2.05 -1.28 9.60
CA SER A 21 0.61 -1.28 9.82
C SER A 21 -0.02 -0.66 8.59
N HIS A 22 -0.39 -1.54 7.65
CA HIS A 22 -1.04 -1.21 6.39
C HIS A 22 -0.11 -0.57 5.35
N ASP A 23 -0.08 -1.17 4.16
CA ASP A 23 0.27 -0.43 2.95
C ASP A 23 -0.67 0.77 2.91
N ALA A 24 -0.13 1.96 3.16
CA ALA A 24 -0.95 3.15 3.20
C ALA A 24 -1.53 3.34 1.79
N HIS A 25 -2.83 3.10 1.64
CA HIS A 25 -3.58 3.27 0.39
C HIS A 25 -3.74 4.74 -0.04
N ASN A 26 -2.85 5.62 0.43
CA ASN A 26 -2.85 7.06 0.21
C ASN A 26 -1.57 7.49 -0.52
N ARG A 27 -1.07 6.65 -1.44
CA ARG A 27 0.06 7.06 -2.26
C ARG A 27 -0.33 8.28 -3.08
N LEU A 28 0.34 9.39 -2.79
CA LEU A 28 0.28 10.58 -3.64
C LEU A 28 1.18 10.39 -4.85
N CYS A 29 0.75 10.89 -6.00
CA CYS A 29 1.56 10.87 -7.21
C CYS A 29 2.87 11.66 -6.97
N PRO A 30 4.06 11.08 -7.28
CA PRO A 30 5.33 11.73 -7.01
C PRO A 30 5.49 13.03 -7.83
N PRO A 31 6.30 13.99 -7.35
CA PRO A 31 6.55 15.23 -8.08
C PRO A 31 7.13 14.96 -9.47
N GLY A 32 6.68 15.72 -10.47
CA GLY A 32 7.08 15.54 -11.89
C GLY A 32 6.24 14.52 -12.66
N LYS A 33 5.33 13.82 -11.99
CA LYS A 33 4.32 12.96 -12.62
C LYS A 33 2.92 13.48 -12.34
N ARG A 34 1.96 12.95 -13.09
CA ARG A 34 0.52 13.12 -12.85
C ARG A 34 -0.18 11.77 -12.91
N LEU A 35 -1.33 11.70 -12.27
CA LEU A 35 -2.18 10.53 -12.28
C LEU A 35 -2.98 10.46 -13.58
N ASP A 36 -2.95 9.33 -14.27
CA ASP A 36 -3.72 9.10 -15.50
C ASP A 36 -5.15 8.63 -15.18
N TYR A 37 -6.04 9.59 -14.99
CA TYR A 37 -7.47 9.34 -14.77
C TYR A 37 -8.16 8.69 -15.98
N THR A 38 -7.62 8.87 -17.18
CA THR A 38 -8.20 8.28 -18.40
C THR A 38 -8.02 6.77 -18.37
N GLN A 39 -6.79 6.30 -18.11
CA GLN A 39 -6.51 4.88 -18.01
C GLN A 39 -7.26 4.22 -16.84
N MET A 40 -7.45 4.93 -15.72
CA MET A 40 -8.31 4.47 -14.62
C MET A 40 -9.77 4.26 -15.07
N GLY A 41 -10.31 5.19 -15.86
CA GLY A 41 -11.65 5.08 -16.43
C GLY A 41 -11.80 3.92 -17.41
N VAL A 42 -10.77 3.66 -18.23
CA VAL A 42 -10.71 2.50 -19.14
C VAL A 42 -10.69 1.20 -18.34
N ASP A 43 -9.84 1.09 -17.33
CA ASP A 43 -9.75 -0.12 -16.51
C ASP A 43 -11.06 -0.39 -15.77
N ARG A 44 -11.71 0.64 -15.23
CA ARG A 44 -13.05 0.53 -14.62
C ARG A 44 -14.10 0.07 -15.63
N SER A 45 -14.06 0.59 -16.85
CA SER A 45 -14.98 0.21 -17.93
C SER A 45 -14.75 -1.23 -18.42
N ASN A 46 -13.51 -1.72 -18.31
CA ASN A 46 -13.13 -3.10 -18.59
C ASN A 46 -13.48 -4.08 -17.45
N GLY A 47 -14.17 -3.62 -16.41
CA GLY A 47 -14.65 -4.46 -15.31
C GLY A 47 -13.67 -4.62 -14.16
N MET A 48 -12.59 -3.82 -14.10
CA MET A 48 -11.68 -3.84 -12.96
C MET A 48 -12.40 -3.33 -11.71
N SER A 49 -12.23 -4.03 -10.58
CA SER A 49 -12.86 -3.63 -9.32
C SER A 49 -12.22 -2.36 -8.77
N GLN A 50 -12.98 -1.57 -8.00
CA GLN A 50 -12.44 -0.37 -7.35
C GLN A 50 -11.21 -0.68 -6.50
N ARG A 51 -11.22 -1.82 -5.79
CA ARG A 51 -10.10 -2.28 -4.98
C ARG A 51 -8.84 -2.52 -5.82
N ASP A 52 -8.96 -3.12 -6.99
CA ASP A 52 -7.82 -3.39 -7.86
C ASP A 52 -7.26 -2.10 -8.46
N ILE A 53 -8.14 -1.15 -8.81
CA ILE A 53 -7.75 0.21 -9.24
C ILE A 53 -6.99 0.92 -8.11
N ASP A 54 -7.48 0.85 -6.87
CA ASP A 54 -6.82 1.46 -5.72
C ASP A 54 -5.45 0.82 -5.46
N ILE A 55 -5.33 -0.50 -5.54
CA ILE A 55 -4.05 -1.21 -5.42
C ILE A 55 -3.09 -0.79 -6.53
N LYS A 56 -3.54 -0.76 -7.79
CA LYS A 56 -2.72 -0.34 -8.94
C LYS A 56 -2.29 1.13 -8.82
N THR A 57 -3.17 2.00 -8.34
CA THR A 57 -2.89 3.41 -8.03
C THR A 57 -1.83 3.55 -6.96
N ASN A 58 -1.95 2.76 -5.89
CA ASN A 58 -0.99 2.73 -4.80
C ASN A 58 0.36 2.11 -5.18
N ASN A 59 0.44 1.41 -6.31
CA ASN A 59 1.72 0.93 -6.86
C ASN A 59 2.28 1.84 -7.97
N GLY A 60 1.60 2.94 -8.30
CA GLY A 60 2.02 3.86 -9.36
C GLY A 60 1.79 3.37 -10.77
N GLY A 61 0.88 2.41 -10.95
CA GLY A 61 0.49 1.90 -12.26
C GLY A 61 -0.20 2.93 -13.17
N TYR A 62 -0.56 4.10 -12.63
CA TYR A 62 -1.19 5.21 -13.37
C TYR A 62 -0.34 6.49 -13.38
N ASP A 63 0.92 6.42 -12.95
CA ASP A 63 1.79 7.59 -12.94
C ASP A 63 2.38 7.85 -14.33
N ILE A 64 1.97 8.94 -14.96
CA ILE A 64 2.52 9.37 -16.25
C ILE A 64 3.35 10.65 -16.09
N PRO A 65 4.34 10.92 -16.97
CA PRO A 65 5.05 12.19 -17.00
C PRO A 65 4.06 13.37 -17.11
N LYS A 66 4.31 14.45 -16.36
CA LYS A 66 3.52 15.68 -16.47
C LYS A 66 3.85 16.43 -17.74
#